data_AF-A0A7W1YWD0-F1
#
_entry.id   AF-A0A7W1YWD0-F1
#
_cell.length_a   1.000
_cell.length_b   1.000
_cell.length_c   1.000
_cell.angle_alpha   90.00
_cell.angle_beta   90.00
_cell.angle_gamma   90.00
#
_symmetry.space_group_name_H-M   'P 1'
#
loop_
_entity.id
_entity.type
_entity.pdbx_description
1 polymer ?
#
loop_
_entity_poly.entity_id
_entity_poly.type
_entity_poly.pdbx_seq_one_letter_code
_entity_poly.pdbx_strand_id
1 'polypeptide(L)'
;MAKTNFTKTEEALAAALEKMKVEELLARADAIAGKTNATQISHEQTHLIHSLQRDLKRLHRHDKEIYKKLGIKRTSLKKLFENAAAMSPTEWENLLVFKKQVDSYIQLLPAENSNDQLVAEARKKHINKRFNVSDKWLPLK
;
A
#
# COMPACT_ATOMS: atom_id res chain seq x y z
N MET A 1 -17.79 -46.34 -42.40
CA MET A 1 -17.81 -45.70 -41.07
C MET A 1 -16.54 -46.11 -40.34
N ALA A 2 -15.60 -45.18 -40.14
CA ALA A 2 -14.37 -45.45 -39.40
C ALA A 2 -14.70 -45.58 -37.91
N LYS A 3 -14.39 -46.73 -37.30
CA LYS A 3 -14.55 -46.94 -35.86
C LYS A 3 -13.39 -46.21 -35.17
N THR A 4 -13.70 -45.16 -34.42
CA THR A 4 -12.73 -44.47 -33.57
C THR A 4 -12.32 -45.40 -32.43
N ASN A 5 -11.01 -45.58 -32.23
CA ASN A 5 -10.47 -46.40 -31.14
C ASN A 5 -10.47 -45.55 -29.85
N PHE A 6 -11.55 -45.65 -29.08
CA PHE A 6 -11.76 -44.87 -27.86
C PHE A 6 -10.66 -45.03 -26.80
N THR A 7 -10.02 -46.19 -26.74
CA THR A 7 -8.87 -46.44 -25.86
C THR A 7 -7.68 -45.52 -26.15
N LYS A 8 -7.36 -45.29 -27.42
CA LYS A 8 -6.25 -44.39 -27.81
C LYS A 8 -6.56 -42.94 -27.46
N THR A 9 -7.83 -42.53 -27.54
CA THR A 9 -8.24 -41.18 -27.16
C THR A 9 -8.22 -40.97 -25.65
N GLU A 10 -8.56 -42.00 -24.87
CA GLU A 10 -8.48 -41.96 -23.41
C GLU A 10 -7.03 -41.91 -22.92
N GLU A 11 -6.13 -42.72 -23.50
CA GLU A 11 -4.70 -42.69 -23.20
C GLU A 11 -4.08 -41.31 -23.52
N ALA A 12 -4.44 -40.71 -24.66
CA ALA A 12 -3.96 -39.39 -25.04
C ALA A 12 -4.48 -38.29 -24.08
N LEU A 13 -5.73 -38.39 -23.64
CA LEU A 13 -6.30 -37.47 -22.64
C LEU A 13 -5.64 -37.62 -21.27
N ALA A 14 -5.38 -38.85 -20.82
CA ALA A 14 -4.69 -39.10 -19.56
C ALA A 14 -3.26 -38.52 -19.58
N ALA A 15 -2.52 -38.77 -20.65
CA ALA A 15 -1.16 -38.23 -20.81
C ALA A 15 -1.15 -36.69 -20.89
N ALA A 16 -2.18 -36.07 -21.49
CA ALA A 16 -2.30 -34.61 -21.53
C ALA A 16 -2.57 -34.03 -20.12
N LEU A 17 -3.46 -34.65 -19.35
CA LEU A 17 -3.77 -34.24 -17.98
C LEU A 17 -2.55 -34.37 -17.05
N GLU A 18 -1.74 -35.42 -17.21
CA GLU A 18 -0.50 -35.58 -16.46
C GLU A 18 0.51 -34.49 -16.79
N LYS A 19 0.72 -34.16 -18.07
CA LYS A 19 1.61 -33.06 -18.48
C LYS A 19 1.18 -31.73 -17.88
N MET A 20 -0.11 -31.41 -17.95
CA MET A 20 -0.65 -30.17 -17.36
C MET A 20 -0.40 -30.11 -15.85
N LYS A 21 -0.59 -31.22 -15.13
CA LYS A 21 -0.30 -31.28 -13.69
C LYS A 21 1.18 -31.07 -13.39
N VAL A 22 2.08 -31.69 -14.17
CA VAL A 22 3.52 -31.53 -13.99
C VAL A 22 3.94 -30.08 -14.25
N GLU A 23 3.42 -29.45 -15.30
CA GLU A 23 3.67 -28.04 -15.61
C GLU A 23 3.15 -27.11 -14.49
N GLU A 24 1.96 -27.38 -13.95
CA GLU A 24 1.41 -26.60 -12.82
C GLU A 24 2.29 -26.73 -11.57
N LEU A 25 2.75 -27.94 -11.25
CA LEU A 25 3.61 -28.19 -10.10
C LEU A 25 4.99 -27.52 -10.27
N LEU A 26 5.56 -27.54 -11.48
CA LEU A 26 6.81 -26.84 -11.79
C LEU A 26 6.65 -25.32 -11.67
N ALA A 27 5.60 -24.75 -12.26
CA ALA A 27 5.32 -23.31 -12.15
C ALA A 27 5.12 -22.88 -10.69
N ARG A 28 4.47 -23.74 -9.88
CA ARG A 28 4.27 -23.49 -8.44
C ARG A 28 5.57 -23.63 -7.65
N ALA A 29 6.43 -24.60 -8.00
CA ALA A 29 7.75 -24.77 -7.39
C ALA A 29 8.66 -23.57 -7.73
N ASP A 30 8.68 -23.11 -8.98
CA ASP A 30 9.46 -21.94 -9.41
C ASP A 30 8.98 -20.64 -8.72
N ALA A 31 7.66 -20.48 -8.56
CA ALA A 31 7.08 -19.37 -7.82
C ALA A 31 7.47 -19.36 -6.33
N ILE A 32 7.76 -20.53 -5.75
CA ILE A 32 8.25 -20.67 -4.37
C ILE A 32 9.77 -20.47 -4.33
N ALA A 33 10.51 -21.06 -5.25
CA ALA A 33 11.96 -20.94 -5.35
C ALA A 33 12.40 -19.47 -5.56
N GLY A 34 11.69 -18.73 -6.41
CA GLY A 34 11.91 -17.29 -6.64
C GLY A 34 11.65 -16.39 -5.42
N LYS A 35 11.00 -16.89 -4.37
CA LYS A 35 10.70 -16.13 -3.13
C LYS A 35 11.70 -16.36 -2.00
N THR A 36 12.68 -17.23 -2.16
CA THR A 36 13.55 -17.68 -1.04
C THR A 36 14.64 -16.69 -0.61
N ASN A 37 14.84 -15.57 -1.31
CA ASN A 37 15.86 -14.57 -0.94
C ASN A 37 15.31 -13.30 -0.24
N ALA A 38 14.01 -13.26 0.09
CA ALA A 38 13.47 -12.16 0.89
C ALA A 38 13.43 -12.58 2.36
N THR A 39 14.39 -12.11 3.15
CA THR A 39 14.26 -12.03 4.61
C THR A 39 12.88 -11.45 4.92
N GLN A 40 11.97 -12.30 5.41
CA GLN A 40 10.59 -11.91 5.65
C GLN A 40 10.55 -10.86 6.76
N ILE A 41 10.33 -9.60 6.38
CA ILE A 41 10.07 -8.51 7.31
C ILE A 41 8.83 -8.90 8.13
N SER A 42 8.91 -8.80 9.45
CA SER A 42 7.77 -9.07 10.33
C SER A 42 6.60 -8.13 10.01
N HIS A 43 5.36 -8.58 10.17
CA HIS A 43 4.17 -7.77 9.91
C HIS A 43 4.16 -6.46 10.73
N GLU A 44 4.73 -6.49 11.93
CA GLU A 44 4.86 -5.30 12.80
C GLU A 44 5.85 -4.28 12.23
N GLN A 45 6.93 -4.76 11.64
CA GLN A 45 7.97 -3.94 11.01
C GLN A 45 7.45 -3.25 9.75
N THR A 46 6.64 -3.94 8.94
CA THR A 46 6.00 -3.32 7.77
C THR A 46 4.97 -2.27 8.19
N HIS A 47 4.17 -2.55 9.21
CA HIS A 47 3.22 -1.58 9.77
C HIS A 47 3.94 -0.32 10.29
N LEU A 48 5.07 -0.48 10.98
CA LEU A 48 5.87 0.64 11.48
C LEU A 48 6.45 1.52 10.36
N ILE A 49 6.93 0.90 9.28
CA ILE A 49 7.41 1.62 8.10
C ILE A 49 6.27 2.40 7.43
N HIS A 50 5.11 1.76 7.26
CA HIS A 50 3.96 2.42 6.65
C HIS A 50 3.43 3.57 7.51
N SER A 51 3.40 3.41 8.84
CA SER A 51 3.02 4.52 9.73
C SER A 51 4.00 5.69 9.59
N LEU A 52 5.31 5.41 9.63
CA LEU A 52 6.34 6.44 9.47
C LEU A 52 6.27 7.16 8.12
N GLN A 53 6.03 6.44 7.02
CA GLN A 53 5.85 7.05 5.71
C GLN A 53 4.64 7.99 5.67
N ARG A 54 3.51 7.57 6.26
CA ARG A 54 2.29 8.38 6.35
C ARG A 54 2.54 9.63 7.18
N ASP A 55 3.20 9.46 8.32
CA ASP A 55 3.49 10.50 9.31
C ASP A 55 4.44 11.56 8.72
N LEU A 56 5.51 11.14 8.05
CA LEU A 56 6.41 12.04 7.32
C LEU A 56 5.71 12.77 6.16
N LYS A 57 4.81 12.10 5.45
CA LYS A 57 4.02 12.73 4.39
C LYS A 57 3.07 13.79 4.96
N ARG A 58 2.46 13.54 6.12
CA ARG A 58 1.61 14.49 6.82
C ARG A 58 2.43 15.69 7.27
N LEU A 59 3.55 15.47 7.95
CA LEU A 59 4.47 16.51 8.40
C LEU A 59 4.91 17.40 7.22
N HIS A 60 5.30 16.79 6.10
CA HIS A 60 5.74 17.53 4.92
C HIS A 60 4.65 18.41 4.27
N ARG A 61 3.36 18.05 4.43
CA ARG A 61 2.25 18.89 3.96
C ARG A 61 2.14 20.18 4.78
N HIS A 62 2.42 20.10 6.07
CA HIS A 62 2.36 21.27 6.96
C HIS A 62 3.62 22.13 6.88
N ASP A 63 4.80 21.53 6.82
CA ASP A 63 6.05 22.25 6.67
C ASP A 63 6.97 21.58 5.64
N LYS A 64 7.28 22.32 4.57
CA LYS A 64 8.07 21.85 3.43
C LYS A 64 9.54 21.61 3.81
N GLU A 65 10.02 22.25 4.88
CA GLU A 65 11.43 22.19 5.32
C GLU A 65 11.68 21.16 6.42
N ILE A 66 10.68 20.38 6.80
CA ILE A 66 10.78 19.37 7.85
C ILE A 66 11.92 18.36 7.64
N TYR A 67 12.21 17.99 6.40
CA TYR A 67 13.32 17.10 6.09
C TYR A 67 14.69 17.75 6.40
N LYS A 68 14.81 19.08 6.29
CA LYS A 68 16.01 19.82 6.72
C LYS A 68 16.10 19.86 8.24
N LYS A 69 14.98 20.09 8.94
CA LYS A 69 14.91 20.12 10.41
C LYS A 69 15.22 18.76 11.05
N LEU A 70 14.77 17.68 10.42
CA LEU A 70 15.07 16.30 10.82
C LEU A 70 16.50 15.88 10.40
N GLY A 71 17.22 16.68 9.60
CA GLY A 71 18.57 16.38 9.14
C GLY A 71 18.67 15.21 8.16
N ILE A 72 17.56 14.80 7.53
CA ILE A 72 17.51 13.56 6.73
C ILE A 72 17.08 13.85 5.30
N LYS A 73 17.81 13.26 4.34
CA LYS A 73 17.45 13.30 2.92
C LYS A 73 16.26 12.38 2.64
N ARG A 74 15.27 12.87 1.91
CA ARG A 74 14.11 12.07 1.49
C ARG A 74 14.51 10.79 0.71
N THR A 75 15.59 10.86 -0.06
CA THR A 75 16.11 9.75 -0.86
C THR A 75 16.74 8.66 0.00
N SER A 76 17.38 8.99 1.12
CA SER A 76 17.94 7.99 2.04
C SER A 76 16.83 7.25 2.79
N LEU A 77 15.76 7.94 3.20
CA LEU A 77 14.59 7.30 3.80
C LEU A 77 13.92 6.32 2.83
N LYS A 78 13.77 6.71 1.56
CA LYS A 78 13.17 5.83 0.54
C LYS A 78 13.98 4.54 0.36
N LYS A 79 15.31 4.64 0.30
CA LYS A 79 16.21 3.49 0.21
C LYS A 79 16.16 2.61 1.47
N LEU A 80 16.04 3.22 2.66
CA LEU A 80 15.86 2.47 3.91
C LEU A 80 14.56 1.68 3.92
N PHE A 81 13.46 2.26 3.44
CA PHE A 81 12.17 1.56 3.37
C PHE A 81 12.14 0.46 2.29
N GLU A 82 12.83 0.66 1.16
CA GLU A 82 12.95 -0.36 0.10
C GLU A 82 13.82 -1.55 0.53
N ASN A 83 14.85 -1.31 1.35
CA ASN A 83 15.78 -2.34 1.86
C ASN A 83 15.43 -2.82 3.27
N ALA A 84 14.19 -2.65 3.72
CA ALA A 84 13.80 -2.95 5.10
C ALA A 84 14.00 -4.40 5.53
N ALA A 85 14.07 -5.33 4.58
CA ALA A 85 14.35 -6.75 4.79
C ALA A 85 15.80 -7.02 5.21
N ALA A 86 16.73 -6.12 4.90
CA ALA A 86 18.16 -6.27 5.18
C ALA A 86 18.61 -5.45 6.40
N MET A 87 17.70 -4.80 7.12
CA MET A 87 18.07 -3.92 8.24
C MET A 87 18.49 -4.71 9.48
N SER A 88 19.59 -4.25 10.09
CA SER A 88 20.13 -4.76 11.35
C SER A 88 19.17 -4.46 12.52
N PRO A 89 19.10 -5.31 13.57
CA PRO A 89 18.31 -5.02 14.77
C PRO A 89 18.66 -3.66 15.43
N THR A 90 19.92 -3.21 15.34
CA THR A 90 20.32 -1.89 15.84
C THR A 90 19.75 -0.73 15.02
N GLU A 91 19.50 -0.93 13.73
CA GLU A 91 18.88 0.08 12.86
C GLU A 91 17.39 0.22 13.15
N TRP A 92 16.73 -0.86 13.59
CA TRP A 92 15.34 -0.84 14.04
C TRP A 92 15.15 -0.04 15.33
N GLU A 93 16.08 -0.14 16.28
CA GLU A 93 16.06 0.67 17.50
C GLU A 93 16.21 2.17 17.18
N ASN A 94 17.12 2.51 16.26
CA ASN A 94 17.28 3.88 15.78
C ASN A 94 16.01 4.40 15.08
N LEU A 95 15.31 3.54 14.33
CA LEU A 95 14.02 3.85 13.71
C LEU A 95 12.92 4.14 14.74
N LEU A 96 12.92 3.42 15.86
CA LEU A 96 11.98 3.67 16.96
C LEU A 96 12.25 5.00 17.66
N VAL A 97 13.53 5.34 17.88
CA VAL A 97 13.92 6.66 18.39
C VAL A 97 13.50 7.76 17.43
N PHE A 98 13.75 7.55 16.13
CA PHE A 98 13.33 8.48 15.09
C PHE A 98 11.81 8.65 15.04
N LYS A 99 11.05 7.57 15.21
CA LYS A 99 9.58 7.63 15.30
C LYS A 99 9.12 8.52 16.46
N LYS A 100 9.73 8.39 17.65
CA LYS A 100 9.42 9.27 18.79
C LYS A 100 9.69 10.74 18.49
N GLN A 101 10.77 11.05 17.77
CA GLN A 101 11.04 12.42 17.32
C GLN A 101 9.94 12.91 16.38
N VAL A 102 9.58 12.12 15.37
CA VAL A 102 8.49 12.46 14.43
C VAL A 102 7.16 12.65 15.17
N ASP A 103 6.83 11.79 16.12
CA ASP A 103 5.61 11.88 16.92
C ASP A 103 5.56 13.19 17.74
N SER A 104 6.69 13.62 18.31
CA SER A 104 6.77 14.90 19.02
C SER A 104 6.48 16.09 18.11
N TYR A 105 6.94 16.06 16.86
CA TYR A 105 6.62 17.08 15.87
C TYR A 105 5.15 17.02 15.43
N ILE A 106 4.53 15.83 15.39
CA ILE A 106 3.10 15.70 15.08
C ILE A 106 2.24 16.28 16.18
N GLN A 107 2.60 16.08 17.45
CA GLN A 107 1.86 16.66 18.58
C GLN A 107 1.86 18.19 18.57
N LEU A 108 2.93 18.80 18.03
CA LEU A 108 3.02 20.26 17.88
C LEU A 108 2.19 20.79 16.70
N LEU A 109 1.72 19.93 15.80
CA LEU A 109 0.84 20.36 14.72
C LEU A 109 -0.57 20.65 15.25
N PRO A 110 -1.22 21.73 14.80
CA PRO A 110 -2.62 21.94 15.11
C PRO A 110 -3.42 20.74 14.62
N ALA A 111 -4.36 20.27 15.43
CA ALA A 111 -5.25 19.18 15.04
C ALA A 111 -5.91 19.55 13.70
N GLU A 112 -5.73 18.71 12.68
CA GLU A 112 -6.48 18.84 11.44
C GLU A 112 -7.97 18.93 11.78
N ASN A 113 -8.66 19.88 11.15
CA ASN A 113 -10.08 20.13 11.36
C ASN A 113 -10.83 18.80 11.42
N SER A 114 -11.53 18.54 12.52
CA SER A 114 -12.33 17.33 12.68
C SER A 114 -13.24 17.16 11.46
N ASN A 115 -13.50 15.93 11.02
CA ASN A 115 -14.42 15.65 9.92
C ASN A 115 -15.75 16.40 10.08
N ASP A 116 -16.21 16.61 11.30
CA ASP A 116 -17.41 17.39 11.61
C ASP A 116 -17.31 18.87 11.24
N GLN A 117 -16.14 19.48 11.38
CA GLN A 117 -15.89 20.86 10.96
C GLN A 117 -15.90 20.97 9.43
N LEU A 118 -15.31 20.01 8.72
CA LEU A 118 -15.38 19.95 7.25
C LEU A 118 -16.82 19.76 6.75
N VAL A 119 -17.59 18.89 7.41
CA VAL A 119 -19.01 18.70 7.12
C VAL A 119 -19.81 19.97 7.40
N ALA A 120 -19.53 20.67 8.51
CA ALA A 120 -20.20 21.93 8.84
C ALA A 120 -19.87 23.05 7.85
N GLU A 121 -18.60 23.17 7.41
CA GLU A 121 -18.19 24.12 6.38
C GLU A 121 -18.84 23.80 5.02
N ALA A 122 -18.90 22.53 4.64
CA ALA A 122 -19.58 22.10 3.42
C ALA A 122 -21.09 22.38 3.48
N ARG A 123 -21.75 22.15 4.62
CA ARG A 123 -23.16 22.50 4.85
C ARG A 123 -23.38 24.01 4.75
N LYS A 124 -22.53 24.84 5.37
CA LYS A 124 -22.59 26.31 5.25
C LYS A 124 -22.42 26.78 3.80
N LYS A 125 -21.48 26.18 3.06
CA LYS A 125 -21.28 26.47 1.63
C LYS A 125 -22.51 26.07 0.79
N HIS A 126 -23.15 24.95 1.11
CA HIS A 126 -24.38 24.49 0.42
C HIS A 126 -25.60 25.34 0.72
N ILE A 127 -25.78 25.82 1.97
CA ILE A 127 -26.89 26.72 2.33
C ILE A 127 -26.81 28.03 1.53
N ASN A 128 -25.60 28.55 1.32
CA ASN A 128 -25.38 29.80 0.58
C ASN A 128 -25.39 29.63 -0.95
N LYS A 129 -25.40 28.39 -1.45
CA LYS A 129 -25.52 28.11 -2.88
C LYS A 129 -27.00 28.24 -3.26
N ARG A 130 -27.43 29.44 -3.66
CA ARG A 130 -28.74 29.63 -4.29
C ARG A 130 -28.85 28.61 -5.43
N PHE A 131 -29.91 27.80 -5.42
CA PHE A 131 -30.16 26.79 -6.45
C PHE A 131 -30.00 27.44 -7.83
N ASN A 132 -28.91 27.10 -8.52
CA ASN A 132 -28.67 27.60 -9.85
C ASN A 132 -29.63 26.83 -10.75
N VAL A 133 -30.74 27.48 -11.15
CA VAL A 133 -31.77 26.91 -12.02
C VAL A 133 -31.16 26.47 -13.37
N SER A 134 -29.94 26.90 -13.70
CA SER A 134 -29.17 26.43 -14.87
C SER A 134 -28.80 24.95 -14.83
N ASP A 135 -28.66 24.35 -13.65
CA ASP A 135 -28.11 22.98 -13.56
C ASP A 135 -29.14 21.91 -13.92
N LYS A 136 -30.42 22.25 -14.19
CA LYS A 136 -31.50 21.31 -14.58
C LYS A 136 -31.65 20.06 -13.70
N TRP A 137 -31.08 20.06 -12.49
CA TRP A 137 -31.14 18.91 -11.57
C TRP A 137 -32.51 18.73 -10.91
N LEU A 138 -33.42 19.68 -11.06
CA LEU A 138 -34.80 19.56 -10.63
C LEU A 138 -35.72 19.46 -11.86
N PRO A 139 -36.46 18.36 -12.03
CA PRO A 139 -37.52 18.29 -13.02
C PRO A 139 -38.66 19.19 -12.55
N LEU A 140 -38.70 20.42 -13.07
CA LEU A 140 -39.89 21.25 -13.00
C LEU A 140 -40.91 20.68 -13.99
N LYS A 141 -42.06 20.26 -13.47
CA LYS A 141 -43.22 19.80 -14.26
C LYS A 141 -43.75 20.92 -15.15
#